data_AF-A0A2E1IS09-F1
#
_entry.id   AF-A0A2E1IS09-F1
#
_cell.length_a   1.000
_cell.length_b   1.000
_cell.length_c   1.000
_cell.angle_alpha   90.00
_cell.angle_beta   90.00
_cell.angle_gamma   90.00
#
_symmetry.space_group_name_H-M   'P 1'
#
loop_
_entity.id
_entity.type
_entity.pdbx_description
1 polymer ?
#
loop_
_entity_poly.entity_id
_entity_poly.type
_entity_poly.pdbx_seq_one_letter_code
_entity_poly.pdbx_strand_id
1 'polypeptide(L)'
;MKRRDFLKNSILLSSSAFLPTDFLQKNIPNLKVGIIADVHQDIIFDGTKRIKKFLKDANKFNVDFVIQLGDFALPRKANQKFINTWNNYKGIKYHVLGNHDMVDFGFKKDQTMNWWGMKKRYYSFDKGGIHFIILDGNDKNPNDWNEYYYRYIGNEQKNWIENDLRNTNLPVIIFSHQSLDAKYGVKNRVEIRKIIENFKFENGTRKVVACISGHHHDDYNQSINGINYIHINSASYKWVGDKYKFSRFSKKIESKFPSIIKTCPYKDSLYTFMTCDFDKGIVTFEERKSEYIKPSPQELGIPNSELMNPSISAMNFKNPLK
;
A
#
# COMPACT_ATOMS: atom_id res chain seq x y z
N MET A 1 51.58 -59.38 47.06
CA MET A 1 50.33 -59.71 47.79
C MET A 1 49.69 -58.40 48.18
N LYS A 2 48.50 -57.93 47.78
CA LYS A 2 47.23 -58.46 47.20
C LYS A 2 46.81 -57.43 46.12
N ARG A 3 46.53 -57.70 44.83
CA ARG A 3 45.47 -58.45 44.10
C ARG A 3 44.01 -58.08 44.45
N ARG A 4 43.35 -57.44 43.48
CA ARG A 4 41.94 -57.51 42.99
C ARG A 4 41.40 -56.10 42.64
N ASP A 5 40.75 -55.75 41.53
CA ASP A 5 40.45 -56.29 40.19
C ASP A 5 40.04 -55.05 39.35
N PHE A 6 40.81 -54.62 38.35
CA PHE A 6 40.55 -54.65 36.89
C PHE A 6 39.11 -54.92 36.38
N LEU A 7 38.51 -53.94 35.67
CA LEU A 7 37.68 -54.02 34.44
C LEU A 7 37.38 -52.57 33.97
N LYS A 8 38.14 -52.01 33.00
CA LYS A 8 37.79 -51.90 31.56
C LYS A 8 36.39 -51.33 31.26
N ASN A 9 36.32 -50.10 30.74
CA ASN A 9 35.87 -49.83 29.37
C ASN A 9 35.98 -48.33 29.02
N SER A 10 36.61 -48.06 27.88
CA SER A 10 36.75 -46.78 27.23
C SER A 10 35.44 -46.36 26.55
N ILE A 11 35.04 -45.08 26.65
CA ILE A 11 34.12 -44.45 25.67
C ILE A 11 34.68 -43.07 25.28
N LEU A 12 34.78 -42.90 23.97
CA LEU A 12 35.14 -41.69 23.25
C LEU A 12 34.06 -40.58 23.37
N LEU A 13 34.54 -39.33 23.29
CA LEU A 13 33.91 -38.16 22.66
C LEU A 13 32.44 -37.83 22.99
N SER A 14 32.22 -36.69 23.62
CA SER A 14 31.63 -35.54 22.90
C SER A 14 31.78 -34.28 23.74
N SER A 15 32.49 -33.31 23.17
CA SER A 15 32.43 -31.92 23.56
C SER A 15 31.00 -31.41 23.40
N SER A 16 30.20 -31.49 24.45
CA SER A 16 28.99 -30.69 24.57
C SER A 16 29.42 -29.30 25.00
N ALA A 17 29.84 -28.50 24.02
CA ALA A 17 29.77 -27.06 24.15
C ALA A 17 28.30 -26.73 24.40
N PHE A 18 27.92 -26.56 25.66
CA PHE A 18 26.68 -25.88 26.00
C PHE A 18 26.87 -24.44 25.53
N LEU A 19 26.46 -24.16 24.29
CA LEU A 19 26.15 -22.81 23.88
C LEU A 19 25.10 -22.29 24.89
N PRO A 20 25.33 -21.13 25.53
CA PRO A 20 24.32 -20.53 26.37
C PRO A 20 23.05 -20.38 25.54
N THR A 21 21.91 -20.77 26.10
CA THR A 21 20.57 -20.55 25.56
C THR A 21 20.18 -19.06 25.50
N ASP A 22 21.15 -18.15 25.58
CA ASP A 22 21.03 -16.74 25.25
C ASP A 22 20.99 -16.53 23.72
N PHE A 23 20.11 -17.26 23.04
CA PHE A 23 19.39 -16.65 21.94
C PHE A 23 18.04 -16.23 22.48
N LEU A 24 18.09 -15.12 23.21
CA LEU A 24 16.97 -14.21 23.40
C LEU A 24 16.01 -14.36 22.23
N GLN A 25 14.81 -14.85 22.52
CA GLN A 25 13.66 -14.65 21.65
C GLN A 25 13.62 -13.14 21.41
N LYS A 26 14.17 -12.69 20.27
CA LYS A 26 14.18 -11.27 19.92
C LYS A 26 12.71 -10.91 19.85
N ASN A 27 12.21 -10.21 20.86
CA ASN A 27 10.94 -9.51 20.79
C ASN A 27 11.11 -8.41 19.75
N ILE A 28 10.99 -8.78 18.47
CA ILE A 28 11.04 -7.83 17.37
C ILE A 28 9.74 -7.04 17.49
N PRO A 29 9.80 -5.72 17.77
CA PRO A 29 8.60 -4.94 17.95
C PRO A 29 7.76 -4.97 16.67
N ASN A 30 6.44 -5.11 16.83
CA ASN A 30 5.51 -5.08 15.70
C ASN A 30 5.69 -3.81 14.90
N LEU A 31 5.70 -3.97 13.57
CA LEU A 31 5.75 -2.84 12.65
C LEU A 31 4.33 -2.36 12.36
N LYS A 32 4.10 -1.04 12.49
CA LYS A 32 2.79 -0.42 12.25
C LYS A 32 2.86 0.61 11.13
N VAL A 33 1.94 0.54 10.18
CA VAL A 33 1.92 1.42 9.01
C VAL A 33 0.55 2.07 8.86
N GLY A 34 0.50 3.39 8.72
CA GLY A 34 -0.71 4.11 8.32
C GLY A 34 -0.83 4.18 6.81
N ILE A 35 -1.97 3.76 6.25
CA ILE A 35 -2.18 3.66 4.80
C ILE A 35 -3.45 4.41 4.39
N ILE A 36 -3.32 5.29 3.42
CA ILE A 36 -4.44 6.02 2.80
C ILE A 36 -4.28 6.00 1.27
N ALA A 37 -5.39 5.91 0.53
CA ALA A 37 -5.38 5.86 -0.93
C ALA A 37 -6.40 6.86 -1.51
N ASP A 38 -6.14 7.38 -2.71
CA ASP A 38 -7.14 8.05 -3.54
C ASP A 38 -7.91 9.16 -2.81
N VAL A 39 -7.17 10.10 -2.21
CA VAL A 39 -7.79 11.24 -1.52
C VAL A 39 -8.43 12.19 -2.52
N HIS A 40 -7.85 12.33 -3.71
CA HIS A 40 -8.38 13.14 -4.81
C HIS A 40 -8.72 14.57 -4.38
N GLN A 41 -7.74 15.29 -3.82
CA GLN A 41 -7.94 16.68 -3.35
C GLN A 41 -8.46 17.62 -4.46
N ASP A 42 -8.22 17.30 -5.73
CA ASP A 42 -8.71 18.06 -6.88
C ASP A 42 -10.17 17.76 -7.25
N ILE A 43 -10.77 16.70 -6.70
CA ILE A 43 -12.16 16.29 -6.93
C ILE A 43 -13.03 16.52 -5.68
N ILE A 44 -12.49 16.32 -4.47
CA ILE A 44 -13.24 16.49 -3.21
C ILE A 44 -12.89 17.81 -2.51
N PHE A 45 -13.91 18.48 -1.95
CA PHE A 45 -13.74 19.79 -1.33
C PHE A 45 -13.09 19.75 0.07
N ASP A 46 -13.11 18.59 0.74
CA ASP A 46 -12.71 18.42 2.14
C ASP A 46 -11.45 17.55 2.31
N GLY A 47 -10.67 17.31 1.26
CA GLY A 47 -9.46 16.46 1.30
C GLY A 47 -8.49 16.84 2.43
N THR A 48 -8.29 18.13 2.70
CA THR A 48 -7.47 18.59 3.83
C THR A 48 -8.01 18.12 5.19
N LYS A 49 -9.33 18.10 5.40
CA LYS A 49 -9.94 17.58 6.63
C LYS A 49 -9.68 16.08 6.77
N ARG A 50 -9.78 15.34 5.66
CA ARG A 50 -9.56 13.88 5.58
C ARG A 50 -8.13 13.51 5.99
N ILE A 51 -7.12 14.13 5.37
CA ILE A 51 -5.72 13.85 5.73
C ILE A 51 -5.37 14.30 7.15
N LYS A 52 -5.95 15.39 7.67
CA LYS A 52 -5.75 15.77 9.09
C LYS A 52 -6.24 14.69 10.04
N LYS A 53 -7.40 14.10 9.74
CA LYS A 53 -7.97 13.02 10.55
C LYS A 53 -7.09 11.76 10.49
N PHE A 54 -6.63 11.39 9.30
CA PHE A 54 -5.67 10.30 9.10
C PHE A 54 -4.39 10.49 9.92
N LEU A 55 -3.71 11.62 9.78
CA LEU A 55 -2.45 11.88 10.47
C LEU A 55 -2.61 11.97 11.99
N LYS A 56 -3.74 12.51 12.48
CA LYS A 56 -4.07 12.51 13.91
C LYS A 56 -4.20 11.09 14.45
N ASP A 57 -4.93 10.23 13.74
CA ASP A 57 -5.11 8.84 14.17
C ASP A 57 -3.83 8.04 14.02
N ALA A 58 -3.01 8.30 12.99
CA ALA A 58 -1.70 7.67 12.81
C ALA A 58 -0.76 7.94 14.00
N ASN A 59 -0.74 9.18 14.49
CA ASN A 59 -0.03 9.52 15.73
C ASN A 59 -0.59 8.77 16.94
N LYS A 60 -1.93 8.68 17.07
CA LYS A 60 -2.58 7.95 18.17
C LYS A 60 -2.28 6.44 18.12
N PHE A 61 -2.20 5.88 16.92
CA PHE A 61 -1.90 4.46 16.71
C PHE A 61 -0.40 4.13 16.85
N ASN A 62 0.44 5.17 16.94
CA ASN A 62 1.90 5.08 17.03
C ASN A 62 2.50 4.28 15.87
N VAL A 63 2.20 4.72 14.64
CA VAL A 63 2.74 4.09 13.42
C VAL A 63 4.22 4.41 13.23
N ASP A 64 4.96 3.46 12.66
CA ASP A 64 6.36 3.62 12.26
C ASP A 64 6.52 4.55 11.05
N PHE A 65 5.56 4.50 10.14
CA PHE A 65 5.47 5.41 9.00
C PHE A 65 4.04 5.50 8.47
N VAL A 66 3.78 6.55 7.68
CA VAL A 66 2.57 6.68 6.87
C VAL A 66 2.91 6.60 5.39
N ILE A 67 1.98 6.09 4.59
CA ILE A 67 2.10 6.06 3.14
C ILE A 67 0.77 6.46 2.50
N GLN A 68 0.85 7.26 1.45
CA GLN A 68 -0.28 7.54 0.55
C GLN A 68 -0.09 6.75 -0.75
N LEU A 69 -1.13 6.06 -1.23
CA LEU A 69 -1.06 5.11 -2.35
C LEU A 69 -1.37 5.72 -3.74
N GLY A 70 -1.19 7.03 -3.90
CA GLY A 70 -1.44 7.75 -5.14
C GLY A 70 -2.83 8.35 -5.23
N ASP A 71 -3.04 9.11 -6.30
CA ASP A 71 -4.23 9.92 -6.56
C ASP A 71 -4.53 10.85 -5.38
N PHE A 72 -3.51 11.62 -5.01
CA PHE A 72 -3.45 12.40 -3.79
C PHE A 72 -3.81 13.87 -4.05
N ALA A 73 -2.98 14.58 -4.82
CA ALA A 73 -3.14 16.01 -5.13
C ALA A 73 -2.17 16.52 -6.20
N LEU A 74 -2.65 17.42 -7.05
CA LEU A 74 -1.83 18.12 -8.04
C LEU A 74 -1.13 19.36 -7.47
N PRO A 75 0.02 19.79 -8.05
CA PRO A 75 0.84 20.92 -7.60
C PRO A 75 0.22 22.29 -7.96
N ARG A 76 -1.00 22.51 -7.48
CA ARG A 76 -1.77 23.74 -7.66
C ARG A 76 -1.68 24.60 -6.40
N LYS A 77 -1.65 25.92 -6.57
CA LYS A 77 -1.70 26.87 -5.44
C LYS A 77 -2.88 26.61 -4.49
N ALA A 78 -4.03 26.19 -5.04
CA ALA A 78 -5.22 25.83 -4.27
C ALA A 78 -4.99 24.64 -3.32
N ASN A 79 -4.06 23.74 -3.64
CA ASN A 79 -3.75 22.54 -2.87
C ASN A 79 -2.59 22.74 -1.89
N GLN A 80 -2.02 23.95 -1.78
CA GLN A 80 -0.86 24.17 -0.91
C GLN A 80 -1.16 23.87 0.57
N LYS A 81 -2.36 24.21 1.06
CA LYS A 81 -2.79 23.88 2.41
C LYS A 81 -2.87 22.37 2.65
N PHE A 82 -3.26 21.62 1.61
CA PHE A 82 -3.35 20.17 1.66
C PHE A 82 -1.96 19.55 1.79
N ILE A 83 -1.03 19.85 0.87
CA ILE A 83 0.31 19.26 0.95
C ILE A 83 1.08 19.72 2.20
N ASN A 84 0.89 20.97 2.64
CA ASN A 84 1.50 21.45 3.89
C ASN A 84 1.01 20.65 5.10
N THR A 85 -0.25 20.23 5.09
CA THR A 85 -0.80 19.39 6.16
C THR A 85 -0.09 18.02 6.21
N TRP A 86 0.14 17.40 5.05
CA TRP A 86 0.93 16.17 4.94
C TRP A 86 2.40 16.39 5.37
N ASN A 87 3.02 17.45 4.87
CA ASN A 87 4.41 17.78 5.15
C ASN A 87 4.67 18.08 6.63
N ASN A 88 3.69 18.64 7.34
CA ASN A 88 3.78 18.91 8.77
C ASN A 88 3.75 17.65 9.66
N TYR A 89 3.40 16.48 9.11
CA TYR A 89 3.58 15.22 9.83
C TYR A 89 5.06 15.00 10.16
N LYS A 90 5.35 14.75 11.44
CA LYS A 90 6.71 14.65 11.97
C LYS A 90 7.33 13.26 11.81
N GLY A 91 6.49 12.23 11.68
CA GLY A 91 6.96 10.87 11.42
C GLY A 91 7.41 10.67 9.97
N ILE A 92 7.88 9.45 9.69
CA ILE A 92 8.29 9.04 8.35
C ILE A 92 7.05 8.96 7.46
N LYS A 93 7.17 9.50 6.24
CA LYS A 93 6.09 9.55 5.25
C LYS A 93 6.60 9.19 3.87
N TYR A 94 5.82 8.38 3.16
CA TYR A 94 6.13 7.93 1.82
C TYR A 94 5.00 8.27 0.85
N HIS A 95 5.38 8.43 -0.41
CA HIS A 95 4.46 8.68 -1.51
C HIS A 95 4.56 7.58 -2.55
N VAL A 96 3.40 7.16 -3.05
CA VAL A 96 3.23 6.45 -4.32
C VAL A 96 2.59 7.41 -5.32
N LEU A 97 2.99 7.36 -6.59
CA LEU A 97 2.39 8.17 -7.64
C LEU A 97 1.18 7.45 -8.25
N GLY A 98 0.02 8.09 -8.23
CA GLY A 98 -1.16 7.68 -8.98
C GLY A 98 -1.26 8.37 -10.33
N ASN A 99 -2.13 7.86 -11.19
CA ASN A 99 -2.25 8.40 -12.54
C ASN A 99 -2.88 9.80 -12.59
N HIS A 100 -3.69 10.17 -11.59
CA HIS A 100 -4.24 11.52 -11.47
C HIS A 100 -3.27 12.54 -10.84
N ASP A 101 -2.16 12.07 -10.26
CA ASP A 101 -1.12 12.95 -9.73
C ASP A 101 -0.25 13.57 -10.82
N MET A 102 -0.48 13.18 -12.06
CA MET A 102 0.17 13.69 -13.26
C MET A 102 -0.86 13.86 -14.36
N VAL A 103 -0.49 14.55 -15.44
CA VAL A 103 -1.26 14.84 -16.66
C VAL A 103 -2.55 15.67 -16.49
N ASP A 104 -3.29 15.47 -15.41
CA ASP A 104 -4.46 16.27 -15.06
C ASP A 104 -4.05 17.75 -14.95
N PHE A 105 -4.85 18.63 -15.54
CA PHE A 105 -4.56 20.07 -15.64
C PHE A 105 -3.22 20.40 -16.33
N GLY A 106 -2.62 19.46 -17.08
CA GLY A 106 -1.39 19.65 -17.84
C GLY A 106 -0.10 19.53 -17.01
N PHE A 107 -0.17 19.01 -15.79
CA PHE A 107 1.02 18.81 -14.96
C PHE A 107 1.85 17.62 -15.42
N LYS A 108 3.17 17.73 -15.27
CA LYS A 108 4.12 16.65 -15.51
C LYS A 108 4.49 15.94 -14.20
N LYS A 109 4.89 14.67 -14.32
CA LYS A 109 5.28 13.81 -13.18
C LYS A 109 6.37 14.46 -12.31
N ASP A 110 7.39 15.04 -12.93
CA ASP A 110 8.50 15.71 -12.24
C ASP A 110 8.05 16.94 -11.45
N GLN A 111 7.07 17.70 -11.96
CA GLN A 111 6.50 18.84 -11.24
C GLN A 111 5.80 18.38 -9.95
N THR A 112 5.01 17.32 -10.02
CA THR A 112 4.35 16.77 -8.83
C THR A 112 5.36 16.19 -7.84
N MET A 113 6.33 15.42 -8.32
CA MET A 113 7.41 14.87 -7.48
C MET A 113 8.18 15.97 -6.74
N ASN A 114 8.56 17.03 -7.45
CA ASN A 114 9.26 18.17 -6.85
C ASN A 114 8.41 18.87 -5.79
N TRP A 115 7.12 19.06 -6.06
CA TRP A 115 6.19 19.71 -5.12
C TRP A 115 5.91 18.87 -3.87
N TRP A 116 5.84 17.55 -4.00
CA TRP A 116 5.73 16.63 -2.86
C TRP A 116 7.04 16.41 -2.13
N GLY A 117 8.19 16.75 -2.73
CA GLY A 117 9.52 16.48 -2.18
C GLY A 117 9.98 15.03 -2.38
N MET A 118 9.49 14.34 -3.42
CA MET A 118 9.94 13.00 -3.77
C MET A 118 11.31 13.03 -4.46
N LYS A 119 12.25 12.21 -3.97
CA LYS A 119 13.58 12.06 -4.60
C LYS A 119 13.60 11.08 -5.77
N LYS A 120 12.77 10.03 -5.69
CA LYS A 120 12.67 8.96 -6.69
C LYS A 120 11.21 8.55 -6.83
N ARG A 121 10.81 8.13 -8.03
CA ARG A 121 9.44 7.67 -8.34
C ARG A 121 9.19 6.23 -7.91
N TYR A 122 10.23 5.40 -7.91
CA TYR A 122 10.27 4.04 -7.38
C TYR A 122 11.57 3.86 -6.56
N TYR A 123 11.50 3.11 -5.46
CA TYR A 123 12.61 2.88 -4.53
C TYR A 123 12.25 1.79 -3.52
N SER A 124 13.23 1.35 -2.75
CA SER A 124 13.04 0.39 -1.65
C SER A 124 13.68 0.89 -0.35
N PHE A 125 13.25 0.31 0.78
CA PHE A 125 13.83 0.56 2.10
C PHE A 125 13.51 -0.58 3.07
N ASP A 126 14.34 -0.74 4.09
CA ASP A 126 14.11 -1.72 5.17
C ASP A 126 13.54 -1.02 6.41
N LYS A 127 12.52 -1.63 7.01
CA LYS A 127 11.97 -1.19 8.29
C LYS A 127 11.36 -2.36 9.05
N GLY A 128 11.76 -2.52 10.31
CA GLY A 128 11.19 -3.55 11.19
C GLY A 128 11.40 -4.98 10.67
N GLY A 129 12.47 -5.27 9.93
CA GLY A 129 12.70 -6.60 9.35
C GLY A 129 11.85 -6.92 8.11
N ILE A 130 11.15 -5.94 7.55
CA ILE A 130 10.50 -6.01 6.24
C ILE A 130 11.25 -5.12 5.25
N HIS A 131 11.41 -5.61 4.03
CA HIS A 131 11.83 -4.83 2.88
C HIS A 131 10.60 -4.29 2.14
N PHE A 132 10.50 -2.98 2.00
CA PHE A 132 9.41 -2.32 1.30
C PHE A 132 9.86 -1.87 -0.08
N ILE A 133 9.03 -2.12 -1.09
CA ILE A 133 9.25 -1.67 -2.46
C ILE A 133 8.11 -0.74 -2.87
N ILE A 134 8.43 0.45 -3.36
CA ILE A 134 7.48 1.42 -3.87
C ILE A 134 7.66 1.45 -5.39
N LEU A 135 6.59 1.15 -6.13
CA LEU A 135 6.59 1.13 -7.59
C LEU A 135 5.85 2.33 -8.19
N ASP A 136 6.31 2.74 -9.37
CA ASP A 136 5.64 3.72 -10.22
C ASP A 136 5.05 3.01 -11.44
N GLY A 137 3.74 2.82 -11.45
CA GLY A 137 3.00 2.20 -12.55
C GLY A 137 2.74 3.14 -13.73
N ASN A 138 3.31 4.34 -13.78
CA ASN A 138 2.93 5.37 -14.76
C ASN A 138 3.97 5.53 -15.90
N ASP A 139 4.60 4.45 -16.37
CA ASP A 139 5.43 4.51 -17.58
C ASP A 139 4.58 4.51 -18.85
N LYS A 140 5.07 5.17 -19.90
CA LYS A 140 4.44 5.09 -21.21
C LYS A 140 4.56 3.66 -21.74
N ASN A 141 3.46 3.10 -22.24
CA ASN A 141 3.47 1.80 -22.89
C ASN A 141 4.23 1.90 -24.23
N PRO A 142 5.21 1.02 -24.51
CA PRO A 142 5.98 1.05 -25.76
C PRO A 142 5.15 0.81 -27.02
N ASN A 143 3.99 0.16 -26.90
CA ASN A 143 3.08 -0.12 -28.02
C ASN A 143 2.09 1.04 -28.30
N ASP A 144 2.36 2.23 -27.78
CA ASP A 144 1.66 3.51 -28.00
C ASP A 144 0.12 3.45 -28.06
N TRP A 145 -0.51 3.18 -26.92
CA TRP A 145 -1.95 2.93 -26.84
C TRP A 145 -2.79 4.22 -26.84
N ASN A 146 -2.18 5.41 -27.03
CA ASN A 146 -2.82 6.72 -26.84
C ASN A 146 -3.65 6.81 -25.54
N GLU A 147 -3.18 6.18 -24.46
CA GLU A 147 -3.84 6.22 -23.16
C GLU A 147 -3.57 7.57 -22.48
N TYR A 148 -4.62 8.26 -22.03
CA TYR A 148 -4.49 9.51 -21.26
C TYR A 148 -3.79 9.26 -19.91
N TYR A 149 -4.17 8.17 -19.24
CA TYR A 149 -3.53 7.69 -18.01
C TYR A 149 -2.63 6.50 -18.31
N TYR A 150 -1.32 6.68 -18.10
CA TYR A 150 -0.37 5.59 -18.21
C TYR A 150 -0.50 4.62 -17.04
N ARG A 151 -0.32 3.33 -17.34
CA ARG A 151 -0.44 2.22 -16.38
C ARG A 151 0.50 1.06 -16.74
N TYR A 152 1.77 1.36 -17.00
CA TYR A 152 2.78 0.38 -17.40
C TYR A 152 4.02 0.48 -16.51
N ILE A 153 4.75 -0.62 -16.35
CA ILE A 153 6.08 -0.65 -15.71
C ILE A 153 7.12 -1.02 -16.78
N GLY A 154 8.01 -0.07 -17.07
CA GLY A 154 9.05 -0.15 -18.10
C GLY A 154 10.22 -1.07 -17.74
N ASN A 155 11.06 -1.36 -18.75
CA ASN A 155 12.20 -2.29 -18.62
C ASN A 155 13.21 -1.86 -17.55
N GLU A 156 13.50 -0.56 -17.44
CA GLU A 156 14.40 -0.03 -16.40
C GLU A 156 13.92 -0.42 -15.00
N GLN A 157 12.64 -0.19 -14.71
CA GLN A 157 12.05 -0.51 -13.41
C GLN A 157 11.91 -2.03 -13.20
N LYS A 158 11.60 -2.81 -14.25
CA LYS A 158 11.61 -4.29 -14.17
C LYS A 158 12.97 -4.86 -13.77
N ASN A 159 14.04 -4.41 -14.44
CA ASN A 159 15.41 -4.83 -14.12
C ASN A 159 15.80 -4.39 -12.70
N TRP A 160 15.36 -3.20 -12.29
CA TRP A 160 15.57 -2.71 -10.93
C TRP A 160 14.86 -3.59 -9.89
N ILE A 161 13.58 -3.95 -10.10
CA ILE A 161 12.83 -4.85 -9.20
C ILE A 161 13.56 -6.19 -9.05
N GLU A 162 14.00 -6.80 -10.14
CA GLU A 162 14.73 -8.06 -10.07
C GLU A 162 16.01 -7.95 -9.26
N ASN A 163 16.80 -6.89 -9.49
CA ASN A 163 18.05 -6.69 -8.75
C ASN A 163 17.79 -6.43 -7.26
N ASP A 164 16.78 -5.63 -6.93
CA ASP A 164 16.38 -5.30 -5.57
C ASP A 164 15.95 -6.57 -4.80
N LEU A 165 15.10 -7.40 -5.42
CA LEU A 165 14.65 -8.69 -4.86
C LEU A 165 15.77 -9.74 -4.73
N ARG A 166 16.78 -9.72 -5.62
CA ARG A 166 17.97 -10.57 -5.48
C ARG A 166 18.79 -10.22 -4.25
N ASN A 167 18.94 -8.93 -3.96
CA ASN A 167 19.87 -8.43 -2.95
C ASN A 167 19.28 -8.35 -1.54
N THR A 168 17.96 -8.47 -1.37
CA THR A 168 17.33 -8.51 -0.05
C THR A 168 17.18 -9.93 0.49
N ASN A 169 17.46 -10.12 1.78
CA ASN A 169 17.19 -11.36 2.53
C ASN A 169 15.98 -11.22 3.46
N LEU A 170 15.20 -10.15 3.30
CA LEU A 170 14.01 -9.87 4.09
C LEU A 170 12.73 -10.23 3.31
N PRO A 171 11.62 -10.51 4.01
CA PRO A 171 10.28 -10.52 3.41
C PRO A 171 9.97 -9.18 2.74
N VAL A 172 9.18 -9.22 1.68
CA VAL A 172 8.91 -8.06 0.84
C VAL A 172 7.43 -7.71 0.80
N ILE A 173 7.12 -6.45 1.06
CA ILE A 173 5.80 -5.84 0.81
C ILE A 173 5.96 -4.78 -0.28
N ILE A 174 5.14 -4.86 -1.31
CA ILE A 174 5.15 -3.94 -2.45
C ILE A 174 3.97 -2.98 -2.35
N PHE A 175 4.24 -1.69 -2.54
CA PHE A 175 3.23 -0.64 -2.70
C PHE A 175 3.24 -0.12 -4.14
N SER A 176 2.06 -0.04 -4.76
CA SER A 176 1.86 0.57 -6.08
C SER A 176 0.50 1.25 -6.14
N HIS A 177 0.30 2.24 -7.01
CA HIS A 177 -1.03 2.84 -7.14
C HIS A 177 -1.96 1.89 -7.89
N GLN A 178 -1.62 1.58 -9.15
CA GLN A 178 -2.32 0.56 -9.92
C GLN A 178 -1.97 -0.83 -9.40
N SER A 179 -2.96 -1.70 -9.26
CA SER A 179 -2.75 -3.05 -8.73
C SER A 179 -2.01 -3.97 -9.71
N LEU A 180 -1.39 -5.02 -9.18
CA LEU A 180 -0.60 -6.00 -9.95
C LEU A 180 -1.38 -7.29 -10.29
N ASP A 181 -2.67 -7.35 -9.97
CA ASP A 181 -3.53 -8.52 -10.15
C ASP A 181 -4.71 -8.23 -11.09
N ALA A 182 -5.37 -7.07 -10.92
CA ALA A 182 -6.63 -6.76 -11.59
C ALA A 182 -6.45 -6.27 -13.03
N LYS A 183 -7.42 -6.59 -13.90
CA LYS A 183 -7.41 -6.23 -15.34
C LYS A 183 -7.22 -4.73 -15.61
N TYR A 184 -7.73 -3.87 -14.72
CA TYR A 184 -7.63 -2.42 -14.83
C TYR A 184 -6.44 -1.82 -14.09
N GLY A 185 -5.63 -2.64 -13.39
CA GLY A 185 -4.36 -2.22 -12.80
C GLY A 185 -3.26 -2.05 -13.84
N VAL A 186 -2.01 -2.36 -13.46
CA VAL A 186 -0.86 -2.27 -14.38
C VAL A 186 -1.10 -3.17 -15.61
N LYS A 187 -0.87 -2.64 -16.80
CA LYS A 187 -1.16 -3.32 -18.06
C LYS A 187 -0.35 -4.59 -18.22
N ASN A 188 0.96 -4.52 -17.98
CA ASN A 188 1.86 -5.68 -17.98
C ASN A 188 1.93 -6.40 -16.63
N ARG A 189 0.92 -6.28 -15.77
CA ARG A 189 0.89 -6.93 -14.44
C ARG A 189 1.17 -8.43 -14.45
N VAL A 190 0.82 -9.18 -15.51
CA VAL A 190 1.12 -10.61 -15.61
C VAL A 190 2.62 -10.86 -15.68
N GLU A 191 3.35 -10.01 -16.41
CA GLU A 191 4.81 -10.04 -16.48
C GLU A 191 5.43 -9.67 -15.12
N ILE A 192 4.95 -8.58 -14.50
CA ILE A 192 5.44 -8.13 -13.20
C ILE A 192 5.19 -9.18 -12.11
N ARG A 193 4.00 -9.82 -12.11
CA ARG A 193 3.70 -10.93 -11.19
C ARG A 193 4.66 -12.10 -11.35
N LYS A 194 4.95 -12.51 -12.59
CA LYS A 194 5.93 -13.57 -12.84
C LYS A 194 7.30 -13.22 -12.26
N ILE A 195 7.74 -11.97 -12.41
CA ILE A 195 9.01 -11.49 -11.83
C ILE A 195 9.00 -11.68 -10.30
N ILE A 196 8.01 -11.10 -9.61
CA ILE A 196 7.98 -11.12 -8.14
C ILE A 196 7.73 -12.52 -7.56
N GLU A 197 6.99 -13.36 -8.27
CA GLU A 197 6.72 -14.75 -7.87
C GLU A 197 7.98 -15.62 -7.93
N ASN A 198 8.92 -15.34 -8.83
CA ASN A 198 10.13 -16.15 -9.00
C ASN A 198 11.14 -16.00 -7.84
N PHE A 199 11.01 -14.96 -7.01
CA PHE A 199 11.93 -14.74 -5.89
C PHE A 199 11.48 -15.46 -4.62
N LYS A 200 12.32 -16.40 -4.19
CA LYS A 200 12.11 -17.24 -3.00
C LYS A 200 13.33 -17.20 -2.08
N PHE A 201 13.11 -17.48 -0.81
CA PHE A 201 14.16 -17.86 0.14
C PHE A 201 14.65 -19.28 -0.15
N GLU A 202 15.77 -19.67 0.46
CA GLU A 202 16.37 -21.01 0.31
C GLU A 202 15.39 -22.13 0.70
N ASN A 203 14.52 -21.88 1.68
CA ASN A 203 13.48 -22.84 2.09
C ASN A 203 12.28 -22.93 1.12
N GLY A 204 12.34 -22.28 -0.03
CA GLY A 204 11.29 -22.31 -1.07
C GLY A 204 10.13 -21.35 -0.84
N THR A 205 10.08 -20.65 0.30
CA THR A 205 9.07 -19.63 0.61
C THR A 205 9.27 -18.39 -0.26
N ARG A 206 8.19 -17.79 -0.75
CA ARG A 206 8.30 -16.56 -1.55
C ARG A 206 8.80 -15.39 -0.71
N LYS A 207 9.67 -14.57 -1.30
CA LYS A 207 10.12 -13.33 -0.67
C LYS A 207 8.99 -12.30 -0.58
N VAL A 208 8.24 -12.13 -1.67
CA VAL A 208 7.11 -11.19 -1.72
C VAL A 208 5.88 -11.79 -1.08
N VAL A 209 5.35 -11.13 -0.05
CA VAL A 209 4.23 -11.64 0.76
C VAL A 209 2.92 -10.88 0.51
N ALA A 210 3.02 -9.61 0.11
CA ALA A 210 1.88 -8.79 -0.23
C ALA A 210 2.21 -7.69 -1.25
N CYS A 211 1.20 -7.36 -2.07
CA CYS A 211 1.14 -6.19 -2.93
C CYS A 211 -0.09 -5.36 -2.52
N ILE A 212 0.12 -4.11 -2.11
CA ILE A 212 -0.92 -3.23 -1.57
C ILE A 212 -1.07 -2.03 -2.50
N SER A 213 -2.31 -1.74 -2.92
CA SER A 213 -2.59 -0.74 -3.94
C SER A 213 -3.86 0.07 -3.68
N GLY A 214 -4.04 1.16 -4.43
CA GLY A 214 -5.25 1.98 -4.44
C GLY A 214 -6.01 1.80 -5.76
N HIS A 215 -6.29 2.91 -6.44
CA HIS A 215 -6.77 3.01 -7.83
C HIS A 215 -8.21 2.53 -8.10
N HIS A 216 -8.59 1.36 -7.60
CA HIS A 216 -9.87 0.71 -7.92
C HIS A 216 -11.07 1.25 -7.12
N HIS A 217 -10.79 1.97 -6.02
CA HIS A 217 -11.79 2.50 -5.08
C HIS A 217 -12.69 1.37 -4.56
N ASP A 218 -12.06 0.27 -4.16
CA ASP A 218 -12.72 -0.92 -3.64
C ASP A 218 -11.95 -1.49 -2.43
N ASP A 219 -12.64 -2.34 -1.69
CA ASP A 219 -12.12 -3.07 -0.54
C ASP A 219 -11.95 -4.53 -0.97
N TYR A 220 -10.72 -4.91 -1.27
CA TYR A 220 -10.42 -6.18 -1.93
C TYR A 220 -9.18 -6.83 -1.35
N ASN A 221 -9.25 -8.14 -1.17
CA ASN A 221 -8.11 -8.97 -0.78
C ASN A 221 -8.21 -10.34 -1.44
N GLN A 222 -7.21 -10.71 -2.24
CA GLN A 222 -7.10 -12.04 -2.83
C GLN A 222 -5.66 -12.54 -2.78
N SER A 223 -5.50 -13.82 -2.42
CA SER A 223 -4.21 -14.49 -2.57
C SER A 223 -4.09 -15.09 -3.98
N ILE A 224 -3.00 -14.77 -4.67
CA ILE A 224 -2.63 -15.41 -5.94
C ILE A 224 -1.24 -15.98 -5.79
N ASN A 225 -1.12 -17.30 -6.01
CA ASN A 225 0.14 -18.01 -5.92
C ASN A 225 0.86 -17.86 -4.55
N GLY A 226 0.14 -17.52 -3.48
CA GLY A 226 0.70 -17.29 -2.14
C GLY A 226 1.15 -15.86 -1.87
N ILE A 227 0.89 -14.91 -2.77
CA ILE A 227 1.06 -13.47 -2.56
C ILE A 227 -0.31 -12.84 -2.33
N ASN A 228 -0.47 -12.02 -1.29
CA ASN A 228 -1.73 -11.32 -1.02
C ASN A 228 -1.79 -10.01 -1.82
N TYR A 229 -2.85 -9.81 -2.58
CA TYR A 229 -3.10 -8.59 -3.34
C TYR A 229 -4.25 -7.84 -2.67
N ILE A 230 -3.95 -6.65 -2.16
CA ILE A 230 -4.85 -5.86 -1.34
C ILE A 230 -5.11 -4.54 -2.03
N HIS A 231 -6.38 -4.18 -2.18
CA HIS A 231 -6.78 -2.85 -2.61
C HIS A 231 -7.34 -2.10 -1.40
N ILE A 232 -6.80 -0.92 -1.17
CA ILE A 232 -7.29 0.01 -0.16
C ILE A 232 -8.28 0.94 -0.83
N ASN A 233 -9.50 0.94 -0.28
CA ASN A 233 -10.58 1.77 -0.79
C ASN A 233 -10.23 3.26 -0.75
N SER A 234 -10.87 4.06 -1.60
CA SER A 234 -10.65 5.50 -1.66
C SER A 234 -10.93 6.15 -0.30
N ALA A 235 -10.11 7.12 0.07
CA ALA A 235 -10.35 7.90 1.27
C ALA A 235 -11.62 8.76 1.19
N SER A 236 -12.15 9.00 -0.01
CA SER A 236 -13.02 10.14 -0.26
C SER A 236 -14.39 9.79 -0.84
N TYR A 237 -14.47 8.88 -1.80
CA TYR A 237 -15.72 8.62 -2.52
C TYR A 237 -15.70 7.33 -3.33
N LYS A 238 -16.88 6.93 -3.85
CA LYS A 238 -16.99 6.01 -5.00
C LYS A 238 -17.23 6.79 -6.29
N TRP A 239 -16.42 6.56 -7.33
CA TRP A 239 -16.67 7.16 -8.66
C TRP A 239 -17.86 6.48 -9.34
N VAL A 240 -18.81 7.28 -9.86
CA VAL A 240 -20.03 6.76 -10.52
C VAL A 240 -20.19 7.25 -11.96
N GLY A 241 -19.35 8.19 -12.40
CA GLY A 241 -19.30 8.66 -13.78
C GLY A 241 -20.50 9.50 -14.21
N ASP A 242 -20.52 9.90 -15.48
CA ASP A 242 -21.50 10.84 -16.02
C ASP A 242 -22.94 10.32 -16.01
N LYS A 243 -23.13 9.00 -16.15
CA LYS A 243 -24.45 8.37 -16.19
C LYS A 243 -25.24 8.58 -14.89
N TYR A 244 -24.55 8.63 -13.76
CA TYR A 244 -25.17 8.73 -12.43
C TYR A 244 -24.77 10.02 -11.70
N LYS A 245 -24.40 11.06 -12.46
CA LYS A 245 -24.01 12.34 -11.86
C LYS A 245 -25.20 12.95 -11.11
N PHE A 246 -24.94 13.48 -9.92
CA PHE A 246 -25.98 14.06 -9.06
C PHE A 246 -25.44 15.25 -8.26
N SER A 247 -26.19 16.36 -8.24
CA SER A 247 -25.84 17.57 -7.50
C SER A 247 -26.20 17.39 -6.02
N ARG A 248 -25.20 17.41 -5.14
CA ARG A 248 -25.34 17.17 -3.69
C ARG A 248 -24.95 18.37 -2.86
N PHE A 249 -24.16 19.27 -3.42
CA PHE A 249 -23.54 20.37 -2.69
C PHE A 249 -24.00 21.71 -3.26
N SER A 250 -23.71 22.78 -2.52
CA SER A 250 -23.98 24.14 -3.01
C SER A 250 -23.30 24.38 -4.35
N LYS A 251 -23.92 25.20 -5.22
CA LYS A 251 -23.34 25.64 -6.50
C LYS A 251 -21.89 26.12 -6.34
N LYS A 252 -21.57 26.82 -5.25
CA LYS A 252 -20.20 27.27 -4.95
C LYS A 252 -19.19 26.13 -4.86
N ILE A 253 -19.55 25.01 -4.23
CA ILE A 253 -18.68 23.83 -4.13
C ILE A 253 -18.56 23.17 -5.50
N GLU A 254 -19.68 22.92 -6.17
CA GLU A 254 -19.70 22.17 -7.42
C GLU A 254 -19.05 22.96 -8.58
N SER A 255 -19.13 24.29 -8.60
CA SER A 255 -18.37 25.10 -9.56
C SER A 255 -16.86 25.03 -9.33
N LYS A 256 -16.41 24.86 -8.07
CA LYS A 256 -14.98 24.74 -7.74
C LYS A 256 -14.46 23.32 -7.94
N PHE A 257 -15.31 22.32 -7.75
CA PHE A 257 -15.01 20.90 -7.87
C PHE A 257 -16.00 20.23 -8.83
N PRO A 258 -15.94 20.51 -10.13
CA PRO A 258 -16.98 20.10 -11.08
C PRO A 258 -17.13 18.58 -11.20
N SER A 259 -16.07 17.81 -10.99
CA SER A 259 -16.14 16.34 -11.03
C SER A 259 -16.83 15.74 -9.80
N ILE A 260 -17.08 16.51 -8.73
CA ILE A 260 -17.68 15.98 -7.49
C ILE A 260 -19.07 15.39 -7.72
N ILE A 261 -19.83 15.93 -8.67
CA ILE A 261 -21.16 15.42 -9.00
C ILE A 261 -21.12 14.02 -9.60
N LYS A 262 -19.97 13.59 -10.16
CA LYS A 262 -19.74 12.26 -10.73
C LYS A 262 -19.27 11.24 -9.69
N THR A 263 -19.39 11.58 -8.41
CA THR A 263 -18.99 10.74 -7.27
C THR A 263 -20.17 10.49 -6.34
N CYS A 264 -20.07 9.43 -5.53
CA CYS A 264 -20.83 9.24 -4.30
C CYS A 264 -19.86 9.44 -3.12
N PRO A 265 -19.80 10.64 -2.51
CA PRO A 265 -18.85 10.95 -1.45
C PRO A 265 -19.12 10.21 -0.15
N TYR A 266 -18.06 9.90 0.58
CA TYR A 266 -18.14 9.34 1.94
C TYR A 266 -18.27 10.46 2.99
N LYS A 267 -19.03 10.24 4.07
CA LYS A 267 -19.14 11.18 5.20
C LYS A 267 -17.79 11.36 5.90
N ASP A 268 -17.09 10.26 6.14
CA ASP A 268 -15.80 10.22 6.81
C ASP A 268 -14.70 9.73 5.87
N SER A 269 -13.44 10.06 6.22
CA SER A 269 -12.29 9.56 5.48
C SER A 269 -12.08 8.08 5.75
N LEU A 270 -11.87 7.30 4.69
CA LEU A 270 -11.33 5.94 4.82
C LEU A 270 -9.80 5.95 4.78
N TYR A 271 -9.21 5.03 5.55
CA TYR A 271 -7.79 4.70 5.67
C TYR A 271 -7.70 3.52 6.65
N THR A 272 -6.56 2.85 6.69
CA THR A 272 -6.36 1.71 7.59
C THR A 272 -4.98 1.74 8.23
N PHE A 273 -4.81 0.93 9.26
CA PHE A 273 -3.53 0.67 9.90
C PHE A 273 -3.17 -0.79 9.67
N MET A 274 -2.02 -1.01 9.06
CA MET A 274 -1.43 -2.34 8.91
C MET A 274 -0.50 -2.61 10.08
N THR A 275 -0.61 -3.78 10.71
CA THR A 275 0.34 -4.26 11.72
C THR A 275 0.97 -5.56 11.26
N CYS A 276 2.30 -5.60 11.15
CA CYS A 276 3.06 -6.84 11.03
C CYS A 276 3.42 -7.32 12.44
N ASP A 277 2.74 -8.38 12.89
CA ASP A 277 2.99 -9.05 14.16
C ASP A 277 4.00 -10.19 13.93
N PHE A 278 5.26 -9.97 14.30
CA PHE A 278 6.35 -10.92 14.07
C PHE A 278 6.31 -12.10 15.02
N ASP A 279 5.77 -11.91 16.22
CA ASP A 279 5.61 -12.98 17.20
C ASP A 279 4.59 -14.00 16.68
N LYS A 280 3.48 -13.54 16.11
CA LYS A 280 2.44 -14.39 15.54
C LYS A 280 2.69 -14.78 14.08
N GLY A 281 3.57 -14.08 13.38
CA GLY A 281 3.75 -14.24 11.94
C GLY A 281 2.48 -13.89 11.17
N ILE A 282 1.81 -12.79 11.52
CA ILE A 282 0.55 -12.36 10.89
C ILE A 282 0.66 -10.89 10.51
N VAL A 283 0.16 -10.54 9.33
CA VAL A 283 -0.13 -9.15 8.96
C VAL A 283 -1.63 -8.92 9.12
N THR A 284 -2.00 -7.83 9.78
CA THR A 284 -3.40 -7.44 10.02
C THR A 284 -3.66 -6.02 9.51
N PHE A 285 -4.90 -5.74 9.13
CA PHE A 285 -5.39 -4.43 8.75
C PHE A 285 -6.62 -4.09 9.59
N GLU A 286 -6.63 -2.88 10.15
CA GLU A 286 -7.76 -2.38 10.93
C GLU A 286 -8.96 -2.04 10.04
N GLU A 287 -10.16 -2.43 10.48
CA GLU A 287 -11.41 -2.06 9.82
C GLU A 287 -11.65 -0.55 9.91
N ARG A 288 -12.24 0.02 8.86
CA ARG A 288 -12.83 1.35 8.92
C ARG A 288 -14.09 1.45 8.08
N LYS A 289 -15.15 2.00 8.65
CA LYS A 289 -16.44 2.21 7.99
C LYS A 289 -16.77 3.69 7.93
N SER A 290 -17.46 4.09 6.87
CA SER A 290 -18.13 5.37 6.70
C SER A 290 -19.54 5.12 6.18
N GLU A 291 -20.28 6.17 5.90
CA GLU A 291 -21.52 6.14 5.14
C GLU A 291 -21.39 7.02 3.90
N TYR A 292 -22.32 6.89 2.96
CA TYR A 292 -22.46 7.82 1.85
C TYR A 292 -23.13 9.13 2.30
N ILE A 293 -22.65 10.25 1.75
CA ILE A 293 -23.45 11.48 1.68
C ILE A 293 -24.57 11.21 0.67
N LYS A 294 -25.81 11.36 1.13
CA LYS A 294 -27.01 11.00 0.38
C LYS A 294 -27.14 11.84 -0.92
N PRO A 295 -27.65 11.26 -2.02
CA PRO A 295 -28.03 9.86 -2.18
C PRO A 295 -26.81 8.93 -2.36
N SER A 296 -26.93 7.70 -1.84
CA SER A 296 -26.00 6.58 -2.01
C SER A 296 -26.06 5.99 -3.43
N PRO A 297 -25.10 5.12 -3.83
CA PRO A 297 -25.20 4.38 -5.08
C PRO A 297 -26.51 3.62 -5.26
N GLN A 298 -27.04 3.03 -4.19
CA GLN A 298 -28.32 2.30 -4.20
C GLN A 298 -29.49 3.24 -4.48
N GLU A 299 -29.54 4.40 -3.82
CA GLU A 299 -30.60 5.41 -4.02
C GLU A 299 -30.54 6.05 -5.41
N LEU A 300 -29.38 6.03 -6.06
CA LEU A 300 -29.21 6.42 -7.47
C LEU A 300 -29.55 5.31 -8.46
N GLY A 301 -29.96 4.12 -8.01
CA GLY A 301 -30.28 2.98 -8.88
C GLY A 301 -29.08 2.44 -9.63
N ILE A 302 -27.87 2.56 -9.06
CA ILE A 302 -26.65 2.06 -9.69
C ILE A 302 -26.63 0.52 -9.62
N PRO A 303 -26.42 -0.19 -10.75
CA PRO A 303 -26.28 -1.64 -10.76
C PRO A 303 -25.13 -2.10 -9.87
N ASN A 304 -25.33 -3.23 -9.20
CA ASN A 304 -24.36 -3.85 -8.28
C ASN A 304 -23.91 -2.92 -7.13
N SER A 305 -24.78 -2.01 -6.70
CA SER A 305 -24.47 -1.04 -5.65
C SER A 305 -24.24 -1.68 -4.28
N GLU A 306 -24.68 -2.91 -4.07
CA GLU A 306 -24.39 -3.74 -2.89
C GLU A 306 -22.90 -4.08 -2.73
N LEU A 307 -22.13 -4.01 -3.82
CA LEU A 307 -20.67 -4.18 -3.80
C LEU A 307 -19.92 -2.86 -3.56
N MET A 308 -20.63 -1.72 -3.58
CA MET A 308 -20.05 -0.39 -3.39
C MET A 308 -20.15 0.02 -1.93
N ASN A 309 -19.29 -0.56 -1.10
CA ASN A 309 -19.30 -0.28 0.34
C ASN A 309 -18.31 0.85 0.69
N PRO A 310 -18.73 1.85 1.50
CA PRO A 310 -17.86 2.91 2.00
C PRO A 310 -17.05 2.40 3.20
N SER A 311 -16.25 1.35 2.99
CA SER A 311 -15.49 0.68 4.05
C SER A 311 -14.14 0.16 3.57
N ILE A 312 -13.28 -0.13 4.54
CA ILE A 312 -12.11 -1.01 4.45
C ILE A 312 -12.32 -2.10 5.49
N SER A 313 -12.32 -3.36 5.08
CA SER A 313 -12.58 -4.50 5.96
C SER A 313 -11.40 -4.80 6.86
N ALA A 314 -11.66 -5.40 8.03
CA ALA A 314 -10.58 -6.06 8.77
C ALA A 314 -10.02 -7.21 7.90
N MET A 315 -8.70 -7.24 7.73
CA MET A 315 -8.02 -8.28 6.95
C MET A 315 -6.89 -8.86 7.75
N ASN A 316 -6.59 -10.13 7.55
CA ASN A 316 -5.36 -10.73 8.02
C ASN A 316 -4.84 -11.78 7.03
N PHE A 317 -3.52 -11.98 7.05
CA PHE A 317 -2.88 -13.09 6.35
C PHE A 317 -1.61 -13.50 7.10
N LYS A 318 -1.24 -14.77 6.98
CA LYS A 318 0.00 -15.28 7.57
C LYS A 318 1.20 -14.68 6.83
N ASN A 319 2.13 -14.13 7.58
CA ASN A 319 3.47 -13.80 7.12
C ASN A 319 4.27 -15.12 7.08
N PRO A 320 4.73 -15.59 5.92
CA PRO A 320 5.32 -16.91 5.77
C PRO A 320 6.74 -17.05 6.37
N LEU A 321 7.13 -16.16 7.28
CA LEU A 321 8.43 -16.14 7.96
C LEU A 321 8.50 -17.02 9.21
N LYS A 322 7.43 -17.75 9.53
CA LYS A 322 7.43 -18.81 10.55
C LYS A 322 6.78 -20.07 10.01
#